data_AF-A0A257WCX2-F1
#
_entry.id   AF-A0A257WCX2-F1
#
_cell.length_a   1.000
_cell.length_b   1.000
_cell.length_c   1.000
_cell.angle_alpha   90.00
_cell.angle_beta   90.00
_cell.angle_gamma   90.00
#
_symmetry.space_group_name_H-M   'P 1'
#
loop_
_entity.id
_entity.type
_entity.pdbx_description
1 polymer ?
#
loop_
_entity_poly.entity_id
_entity_poly.type
_entity_poly.pdbx_seq_one_letter_code
_entity_poly.pdbx_strand_id
1 'polypeptide(L)'
;MSLKEGRRPVYAISDGKVSLIKGADGYRLPTEAEWEFACRGGTTGPWYFDDLTAQLGAELIADQGQPGIHERRSKFTDRFDRWNFHWSYAQNLTRMAPNPFGLHRMYCGSLEQCWDWASDYDRSQPQDLFVIDPLGAASGKSHVTRGGSAHGPSLGSCNSVARGLLMPPEQSGNYAGFGRVVLSVESVREQLRHDAAPQSAAVAPPWQPNAEQQAFFDDVAKLDGLKAQAAAVEQQLRELNPEYAGTIETKIMDGRVKGITFKGRPIVTLWPVRAFPDLVAISLPHVGPTQLNDLSCLAGLRLEDLHCPYCAVSDLTPITGMPLQHLALHETNVRDLTPLSEMSLETLSLIGTQVADLSPLRNMPLRKLRCGGNPALTDLSPLASLPLEELFCSRTGVTDLSPLAGLPLKILSMREAPWSNYSQVQHLRLEVLGYDVRLFHEADDALLNIPGLRLVAEEADSLPADEFFKNVAARRQEMLAFAAEVAKLPVENQPPAIVQKMKEQNHEQFGSRDLDPVIDQGAVTEVTMRLNGRSRDVTPLIGLAGLRKLTIELNPAMADKPFWIDLSVLTRLPLEELTCRDDMLVKNLPLLREHPTLKLINGKAAGDYLANLTGH
;
A
#
# COMPACT_ATOMS: atom_id res chain seq x y z
N MET A 1 -32.62 -8.01 6.12
CA MET A 1 -31.28 -7.54 6.55
C MET A 1 -31.29 -6.05 6.83
N SER A 2 -31.74 -5.19 5.91
CA SER A 2 -31.80 -3.74 6.17
C SER A 2 -32.54 -3.40 7.46
N LEU A 3 -33.74 -3.97 7.65
CA LEU A 3 -34.50 -3.80 8.90
C LEU A 3 -33.78 -4.35 10.14
N LYS A 4 -33.03 -5.45 10.00
CA LYS A 4 -32.27 -6.06 11.10
C LYS A 4 -31.11 -5.17 11.56
N GLU A 5 -30.58 -4.36 10.66
CA GLU A 5 -29.46 -3.43 10.90
C GLU A 5 -29.91 -1.97 11.02
N GLY A 6 -31.22 -1.71 11.14
CA GLY A 6 -31.74 -0.34 11.26
C GLY A 6 -31.60 0.54 10.01
N ARG A 7 -31.24 -0.03 8.86
CA ARG A 7 -31.12 0.67 7.57
C ARG A 7 -32.48 0.80 6.88
N ARG A 8 -32.70 1.87 6.13
CA ARG A 8 -33.94 2.03 5.35
C ARG A 8 -33.99 0.98 4.22
N PRO A 9 -35.03 0.14 4.12
CA PRO A 9 -35.14 -0.85 3.05
C PRO A 9 -35.10 -0.20 1.67
N VAL A 10 -34.40 -0.83 0.73
CA VAL A 10 -34.32 -0.35 -0.65
C VAL A 10 -35.56 -0.75 -1.45
N TYR A 11 -36.33 -1.73 -0.98
CA TYR A 11 -37.53 -2.23 -1.65
C TYR A 11 -38.80 -1.93 -0.84
N ALA A 12 -39.82 -1.39 -1.51
CA ALA A 12 -41.19 -1.37 -1.02
C ALA A 12 -41.99 -2.47 -1.74
N ILE A 13 -42.69 -3.30 -0.97
CA ILE A 13 -43.51 -4.40 -1.47
C ILE A 13 -44.98 -4.07 -1.19
N SER A 14 -45.79 -3.99 -2.24
CA SER A 14 -47.24 -3.72 -2.15
C SER A 14 -47.95 -4.47 -3.27
N ASP A 15 -49.01 -5.20 -2.93
CA ASP A 15 -49.85 -5.98 -3.88
C ASP A 15 -49.05 -6.88 -4.83
N GLY A 16 -48.01 -7.55 -4.31
CA GLY A 16 -47.13 -8.43 -5.08
C GLY A 16 -46.17 -7.70 -6.02
N LYS A 17 -46.15 -6.37 -6.03
CA LYS A 17 -45.19 -5.56 -6.79
C LYS A 17 -44.07 -5.05 -5.90
N VAL A 18 -42.86 -5.10 -6.42
CA VAL A 18 -41.66 -4.58 -5.78
C VAL A 18 -41.28 -3.26 -6.46
N SER A 19 -41.03 -2.22 -5.66
CA SER A 19 -40.59 -0.91 -6.15
C SER A 19 -39.36 -0.43 -5.39
N LEU A 20 -38.49 0.33 -6.06
CA LEU A 20 -37.26 0.88 -5.49
C LEU A 20 -37.54 2.16 -4.69
N ILE A 21 -37.07 2.19 -3.44
CA ILE A 21 -37.02 3.42 -2.63
C ILE A 21 -35.70 4.12 -2.93
N LYS A 22 -35.76 5.18 -3.74
CA LYS A 22 -34.57 5.97 -4.11
C LYS A 22 -33.93 6.62 -2.88
N GLY A 23 -32.61 6.57 -2.80
CA GLY A 23 -31.83 7.18 -1.71
C GLY A 23 -31.88 6.43 -0.37
N ALA A 24 -32.38 5.19 -0.35
CA ALA A 24 -32.30 4.29 0.80
C ALA A 24 -30.86 3.77 0.99
N ASP A 25 -30.49 3.52 2.24
CA ASP A 25 -29.16 3.07 2.70
C ASP A 25 -29.11 1.57 3.05
N GLY A 26 -30.17 0.84 2.68
CA GLY A 26 -30.29 -0.60 2.87
C GLY A 26 -29.67 -1.44 1.75
N TYR A 27 -30.05 -2.72 1.71
CA TYR A 27 -29.49 -3.72 0.81
C TYR A 27 -30.39 -3.92 -0.40
N ARG A 28 -29.76 -4.11 -1.57
CA ARG A 28 -30.41 -4.49 -2.82
C ARG A 28 -29.66 -5.63 -3.49
N LEU A 29 -30.32 -6.35 -4.41
CA LEU A 29 -29.63 -7.18 -5.38
C LEU A 29 -28.62 -6.35 -6.18
N PRO A 30 -27.46 -6.94 -6.54
CA PRO A 30 -26.48 -6.28 -7.39
C PRO A 30 -27.06 -6.08 -8.79
N THR A 31 -26.55 -5.09 -9.52
CA THR A 31 -26.71 -5.05 -10.96
C THR A 31 -25.89 -6.19 -11.60
N GLU A 32 -26.14 -6.48 -12.86
CA GLU A 32 -25.39 -7.43 -13.66
C GLU A 32 -23.92 -7.00 -13.76
N ALA A 33 -23.67 -5.71 -13.99
CA ALA A 33 -22.34 -5.15 -14.05
C ALA A 33 -21.61 -5.26 -12.69
N GLU A 34 -22.29 -4.92 -11.59
CA GLU A 34 -21.75 -5.08 -10.23
C GLU A 34 -21.44 -6.54 -9.90
N TRP A 35 -22.31 -7.46 -10.29
CA TRP A 35 -22.09 -8.90 -10.09
C TRP A 35 -20.86 -9.38 -10.86
N GLU A 36 -20.74 -8.98 -12.14
CA GLU A 36 -19.60 -9.37 -12.98
C GLU A 36 -18.28 -8.79 -12.45
N PHE A 37 -18.27 -7.53 -12.05
CA PHE A 37 -17.13 -6.89 -11.41
C PHE A 37 -16.72 -7.64 -10.13
N ALA A 38 -17.70 -7.93 -9.27
CA ALA A 38 -17.49 -8.68 -8.05
C ALA A 38 -16.95 -10.09 -8.31
N CYS A 39 -17.47 -10.77 -9.34
CA CYS A 39 -17.05 -12.11 -9.73
C CYS A 39 -15.60 -12.16 -10.22
N ARG A 40 -15.21 -11.18 -11.04
CA ARG A 40 -13.86 -11.03 -11.61
C ARG A 40 -12.79 -10.77 -10.57
N GLY A 41 -13.12 -10.11 -9.46
CA GLY A 41 -12.17 -9.88 -8.36
C GLY A 41 -10.87 -9.21 -8.82
N GLY A 42 -10.96 -8.21 -9.69
CA GLY A 42 -9.79 -7.50 -10.24
C GLY A 42 -9.17 -8.09 -11.52
N THR A 43 -9.67 -9.23 -12.01
CA THR A 43 -9.18 -9.84 -13.26
C THR A 43 -10.01 -9.45 -14.49
N THR A 44 -9.43 -9.57 -15.68
CA THR A 44 -10.12 -9.35 -16.97
C THR A 44 -10.55 -10.66 -17.65
N GLY A 45 -10.21 -11.81 -17.06
CA GLY A 45 -10.57 -13.12 -17.56
C GLY A 45 -12.00 -13.56 -17.25
N PRO A 46 -12.48 -14.63 -17.91
CA PRO A 46 -13.73 -15.33 -17.56
C PRO A 46 -13.68 -15.96 -16.16
N TRP A 47 -12.48 -16.15 -15.60
CA TRP A 47 -12.25 -16.60 -14.23
C TRP A 47 -11.24 -15.67 -13.54
N TYR A 48 -11.22 -15.66 -12.21
CA TYR A 48 -10.24 -14.87 -11.43
C TYR A 48 -8.87 -15.55 -11.30
N PHE A 49 -8.69 -16.68 -11.97
CA PHE A 49 -7.50 -17.51 -11.95
C PHE A 49 -7.13 -17.90 -13.38
N ASP A 50 -5.84 -18.08 -13.62
CA ASP A 50 -5.30 -18.25 -14.98
C ASP A 50 -5.30 -19.71 -15.45
N ASP A 51 -5.26 -20.68 -14.53
CA ASP A 51 -5.20 -22.11 -14.85
C ASP A 51 -6.40 -22.88 -14.31
N LEU A 52 -7.42 -23.00 -15.15
CA LEU A 52 -8.60 -23.82 -14.90
C LEU A 52 -8.25 -25.32 -14.69
N THR A 53 -7.18 -25.82 -15.31
CA THR A 53 -6.73 -27.22 -15.23
C THR A 53 -6.13 -27.54 -13.89
N ALA A 54 -5.32 -26.64 -13.34
CA ALA A 54 -4.83 -26.75 -11.97
C ALA A 54 -5.98 -26.74 -10.95
N GLN A 55 -7.05 -25.98 -11.20
CA GLN A 55 -8.17 -25.83 -10.26
C GLN A 55 -9.19 -26.97 -10.33
N LEU A 56 -9.41 -27.57 -11.51
CA LEU A 56 -10.42 -28.61 -11.70
C LEU A 56 -9.84 -30.01 -11.93
N GLY A 57 -8.55 -30.13 -12.24
CA GLY A 57 -7.91 -31.39 -12.61
C GLY A 57 -8.07 -31.73 -14.09
N ALA A 58 -6.99 -32.25 -14.70
CA ALA A 58 -6.93 -32.57 -16.13
C ALA A 58 -7.99 -33.59 -16.59
N GLU A 59 -8.39 -34.52 -15.73
CA GLU A 59 -9.41 -35.54 -16.05
C GLU A 59 -10.81 -34.93 -16.26
N LEU A 60 -11.14 -33.84 -15.56
CA LEU A 60 -12.41 -33.13 -15.69
C LEU A 60 -12.45 -32.20 -16.91
N ILE A 61 -11.29 -31.73 -17.37
CA ILE A 61 -11.16 -30.88 -18.57
C ILE A 61 -11.04 -31.70 -19.86
N ALA A 62 -10.34 -32.84 -19.82
CA ALA A 62 -10.12 -33.71 -20.98
C ALA A 62 -11.43 -34.28 -21.58
N ASP A 63 -12.52 -34.30 -20.82
CA ASP A 63 -13.82 -34.80 -21.27
C ASP A 63 -14.69 -33.77 -22.03
N GLN A 64 -14.17 -32.55 -22.24
CA GLN A 64 -14.91 -31.42 -22.86
C GLN A 64 -14.44 -31.06 -24.28
N GLY A 65 -13.36 -31.68 -24.78
CA GLY A 65 -12.78 -31.41 -26.10
C GLY A 65 -13.36 -32.23 -27.27
N GLN A 66 -14.34 -33.11 -27.03
CA GLN A 66 -14.97 -33.92 -28.07
C GLN A 66 -16.42 -33.46 -28.30
N PRO A 67 -16.91 -33.39 -29.55
CA PRO A 67 -18.30 -33.05 -29.89
C PRO A 67 -19.30 -34.17 -29.50
N GLY A 68 -19.28 -34.58 -28.22
CA GLY A 68 -19.86 -35.83 -27.74
C GLY A 68 -20.43 -35.78 -26.31
N ILE A 69 -20.73 -34.60 -25.74
CA ILE A 69 -21.54 -34.53 -24.49
C ILE A 69 -22.89 -35.25 -24.69
N HIS A 70 -23.40 -35.28 -25.93
CA HIS A 70 -24.59 -36.05 -26.30
C HIS A 70 -24.35 -37.58 -26.35
N GLU A 71 -23.15 -38.06 -26.68
CA GLU A 71 -22.82 -39.49 -26.76
C GLU A 71 -22.46 -40.12 -25.39
N ARG A 72 -21.94 -39.36 -24.42
CA ARG A 72 -21.86 -39.86 -23.02
C ARG A 72 -23.19 -39.71 -22.27
N ARG A 73 -24.06 -38.77 -22.67
CA ARG A 73 -25.46 -38.71 -22.20
C ARG A 73 -26.22 -40.01 -22.44
N SER A 74 -25.85 -40.79 -23.47
CA SER A 74 -26.44 -42.09 -23.78
C SER A 74 -25.79 -43.28 -23.06
N LYS A 75 -24.67 -43.07 -22.34
CA LYS A 75 -24.03 -44.13 -21.52
C LYS A 75 -24.46 -44.11 -20.05
N PHE A 76 -24.99 -43.00 -19.56
CA PHE A 76 -25.65 -42.96 -18.25
C PHE A 76 -27.06 -43.52 -18.38
N THR A 77 -27.23 -44.78 -17.99
CA THR A 77 -28.51 -45.49 -18.03
C THR A 77 -29.50 -44.98 -16.98
N ASP A 78 -29.03 -44.26 -15.96
CA ASP A 78 -29.84 -43.71 -14.88
C ASP A 78 -29.64 -42.18 -14.67
N ARG A 79 -30.70 -41.52 -14.20
CA ARG A 79 -30.73 -40.13 -13.74
C ARG A 79 -29.76 -39.89 -12.57
N PHE A 80 -29.49 -40.91 -11.74
CA PHE A 80 -28.65 -40.81 -10.54
C PHE A 80 -27.16 -40.62 -10.87
N ASP A 81 -26.62 -41.31 -11.88
CA ASP A 81 -25.21 -41.17 -12.28
C ASP A 81 -24.91 -39.80 -12.88
N ARG A 82 -25.84 -39.24 -13.65
CA ARG A 82 -25.74 -37.85 -14.15
C ARG A 82 -25.72 -36.83 -13.01
N TRP A 83 -26.52 -37.07 -11.98
CA TRP A 83 -26.57 -36.20 -10.80
C TRP A 83 -25.25 -36.26 -10.02
N ASN A 84 -24.70 -37.45 -9.80
CA ASN A 84 -23.42 -37.63 -9.10
C ASN A 84 -22.23 -36.97 -9.84
N PHE A 85 -22.20 -37.02 -11.18
CA PHE A 85 -21.15 -36.37 -11.97
C PHE A 85 -21.21 -34.83 -11.89
N HIS A 86 -22.41 -34.24 -11.98
CA HIS A 86 -22.54 -32.77 -11.80
C HIS A 86 -22.28 -32.34 -10.35
N TRP A 87 -22.60 -33.20 -9.38
CA TRP A 87 -22.38 -32.95 -7.96
C TRP A 87 -20.89 -32.93 -7.60
N SER A 88 -20.06 -33.84 -8.15
CA SER A 88 -18.61 -33.81 -7.91
C SER A 88 -17.94 -32.56 -8.49
N TYR A 89 -18.39 -32.12 -9.67
CA TYR A 89 -17.93 -30.88 -10.30
C TYR A 89 -18.28 -29.64 -9.47
N ALA A 90 -19.54 -29.55 -9.04
CA ALA A 90 -19.99 -28.48 -8.14
C ALA A 90 -19.19 -28.50 -6.83
N GLN A 91 -18.90 -29.67 -6.24
CA GLN A 91 -18.10 -29.77 -5.02
C GLN A 91 -16.69 -29.16 -5.19
N ASN A 92 -16.02 -29.41 -6.32
CA ASN A 92 -14.69 -28.86 -6.56
C ASN A 92 -14.73 -27.33 -6.69
N LEU A 93 -15.67 -26.79 -7.47
CA LEU A 93 -15.85 -25.34 -7.56
C LEU A 93 -16.28 -24.70 -6.23
N THR A 94 -16.99 -25.42 -5.36
CA THR A 94 -17.37 -24.90 -4.04
C THR A 94 -16.22 -24.85 -3.03
N ARG A 95 -15.12 -25.58 -3.27
CA ARG A 95 -13.94 -25.65 -2.40
C ARG A 95 -12.83 -24.69 -2.84
N MET A 96 -13.05 -23.90 -3.88
CA MET A 96 -12.08 -22.93 -4.34
C MET A 96 -11.83 -21.84 -3.30
N ALA A 97 -10.59 -21.35 -3.26
CA ALA A 97 -10.21 -20.15 -2.52
C ALA A 97 -11.11 -18.97 -2.93
N PRO A 98 -11.37 -18.00 -2.03
CA PRO A 98 -12.13 -16.82 -2.43
C PRO A 98 -11.42 -16.08 -3.57
N ASN A 99 -12.17 -15.31 -4.35
CA ASN A 99 -11.56 -14.39 -5.29
C ASN A 99 -10.82 -13.26 -4.53
N PRO A 100 -10.04 -12.39 -5.21
CA PRO A 100 -9.29 -11.33 -4.52
C PRO A 100 -10.14 -10.31 -3.72
N PHE A 101 -11.47 -10.30 -3.91
CA PHE A 101 -12.41 -9.52 -3.09
C PHE A 101 -12.96 -10.30 -1.89
N GLY A 102 -12.46 -11.51 -1.62
CA GLY A 102 -12.92 -12.36 -0.52
C GLY A 102 -14.20 -13.15 -0.83
N LEU A 103 -14.69 -13.12 -2.08
CA LEU A 103 -15.98 -13.75 -2.43
C LEU A 103 -15.79 -15.22 -2.81
N HIS A 104 -16.57 -16.08 -2.16
CA HIS A 104 -16.55 -17.52 -2.41
C HIS A 104 -17.63 -17.94 -3.40
N ARG A 105 -17.36 -19.05 -4.10
CA ARG A 105 -18.33 -19.80 -4.91
C ARG A 105 -18.93 -19.03 -6.10
N MET A 106 -18.30 -17.94 -6.56
CA MET A 106 -18.79 -17.09 -7.65
C MET A 106 -19.23 -17.83 -8.93
N TYR A 107 -18.67 -19.02 -9.19
CA TYR A 107 -18.95 -19.82 -10.38
C TYR A 107 -19.90 -21.01 -10.18
N CYS A 108 -20.32 -21.34 -8.95
CA CYS A 108 -21.13 -22.54 -8.68
C CYS A 108 -22.05 -22.47 -7.45
N GLY A 109 -23.06 -23.34 -7.44
CA GLY A 109 -24.03 -23.47 -6.36
C GLY A 109 -25.45 -23.19 -6.86
N SER A 110 -25.94 -21.97 -6.60
CA SER A 110 -27.19 -21.46 -7.14
C SER A 110 -26.93 -20.33 -8.11
N LEU A 111 -27.75 -20.23 -9.15
CA LEU A 111 -27.83 -19.02 -9.97
C LEU A 111 -28.31 -17.85 -9.10
N GLU A 112 -27.68 -16.70 -9.27
CA GLU A 112 -27.98 -15.48 -8.53
C GLU A 112 -28.76 -14.50 -9.39
N GLN A 113 -29.90 -14.07 -8.90
CA GLN A 113 -30.72 -13.07 -9.58
C GLN A 113 -30.12 -11.67 -9.38
N CYS A 114 -29.82 -10.99 -10.49
CA CYS A 114 -29.43 -9.59 -10.54
C CYS A 114 -30.68 -8.71 -10.61
N TRP A 115 -30.51 -7.42 -10.29
CA TRP A 115 -31.58 -6.43 -10.36
C TRP A 115 -32.05 -6.16 -11.80
N ASP A 116 -31.15 -6.30 -12.78
CA ASP A 116 -31.40 -5.95 -14.17
C ASP A 116 -32.47 -6.83 -14.82
N TRP A 117 -33.31 -6.21 -15.65
CA TRP A 117 -34.15 -6.95 -16.57
C TRP A 117 -33.30 -7.52 -17.69
N ALA A 118 -33.54 -8.78 -18.03
CA ALA A 118 -32.83 -9.46 -19.09
C ALA A 118 -33.24 -8.93 -20.46
N SER A 119 -32.32 -8.24 -21.12
CA SER A 119 -32.34 -7.93 -22.55
C SER A 119 -30.92 -8.06 -23.11
N ASP A 120 -30.79 -8.13 -24.43
CA ASP A 120 -29.51 -7.80 -25.03
C ASP A 120 -29.19 -6.33 -24.73
N TYR A 121 -27.94 -6.03 -24.37
CA TYR A 121 -27.47 -4.65 -24.41
C TYR A 121 -27.60 -4.17 -25.85
N ASP A 122 -28.11 -2.96 -26.05
CA ASP A 122 -28.44 -2.43 -27.37
C ASP A 122 -27.19 -2.40 -28.28
N ARG A 123 -27.09 -3.39 -29.18
CA ARG A 123 -25.98 -3.53 -30.13
C ARG A 123 -25.98 -2.46 -31.23
N SER A 124 -27.00 -1.60 -31.27
CA SER A 124 -27.04 -0.45 -32.18
C SER A 124 -26.29 0.77 -31.65
N GLN A 125 -25.85 0.75 -30.39
CA GLN A 125 -24.93 1.77 -29.87
C GLN A 125 -23.50 1.54 -30.41
N PRO A 126 -22.76 2.60 -30.76
CA PRO A 126 -21.38 2.50 -31.23
C PRO A 126 -20.52 1.70 -30.24
N GLN A 127 -19.74 0.72 -30.73
CA GLN A 127 -18.85 -0.12 -29.91
C GLN A 127 -17.72 0.69 -29.24
N ASP A 128 -17.61 1.97 -29.57
CA ASP A 128 -16.57 2.91 -29.19
C ASP A 128 -16.93 3.69 -27.91
N LEU A 129 -18.15 3.53 -27.39
CA LEU A 129 -18.61 4.13 -26.14
C LEU A 129 -18.48 3.13 -24.99
N PHE A 130 -17.41 3.24 -24.20
CA PHE A 130 -17.32 2.59 -22.90
C PHE A 130 -18.39 3.15 -21.95
N VAL A 131 -19.40 2.34 -21.62
CA VAL A 131 -20.39 2.68 -20.58
C VAL A 131 -19.89 2.15 -19.24
N ILE A 132 -19.66 3.05 -18.29
CA ILE A 132 -19.30 2.70 -16.90
C ILE A 132 -20.59 2.36 -16.15
N ASP A 133 -20.64 1.18 -15.52
CA ASP A 133 -21.80 0.64 -14.78
C ASP A 133 -23.10 0.61 -15.62
N PRO A 134 -23.12 -0.17 -16.71
CA PRO A 134 -24.31 -0.26 -17.56
C PRO A 134 -25.46 -0.90 -16.80
N LEU A 135 -26.63 -0.26 -16.87
CA LEU A 135 -27.88 -0.83 -16.38
C LEU A 135 -28.58 -1.58 -17.51
N GLY A 136 -29.22 -2.69 -17.18
CA GLY A 136 -30.10 -3.43 -18.08
C GLY A 136 -31.38 -2.66 -18.42
N ALA A 137 -32.27 -3.29 -19.18
CA ALA A 137 -33.52 -2.66 -19.62
C ALA A 137 -34.37 -2.15 -18.44
N ALA A 138 -35.14 -1.08 -18.65
CA ALA A 138 -36.04 -0.55 -17.63
C ALA A 138 -37.21 -1.49 -17.27
N SER A 139 -37.51 -2.47 -18.14
CA SER A 139 -38.54 -3.50 -17.93
C SER A 139 -38.24 -4.75 -18.77
N GLY A 140 -38.77 -5.91 -18.39
CA GLY A 140 -38.57 -7.16 -19.12
C GLY A 140 -39.50 -8.28 -18.64
N LYS A 141 -39.31 -9.49 -19.19
CA LYS A 141 -40.07 -10.69 -18.80
C LYS A 141 -39.38 -11.53 -17.71
N SER A 142 -38.07 -11.37 -17.56
CA SER A 142 -37.23 -12.10 -16.62
C SER A 142 -36.09 -11.20 -16.16
N HIS A 143 -35.61 -11.40 -14.93
CA HIS A 143 -34.37 -10.77 -14.47
C HIS A 143 -33.15 -11.54 -14.96
N VAL A 144 -32.01 -10.85 -15.07
CA VAL A 144 -30.72 -11.49 -15.34
C VAL A 144 -30.38 -12.42 -14.18
N THR A 145 -29.89 -13.61 -14.50
CA THR A 145 -29.25 -14.48 -13.50
C THR A 145 -27.80 -14.71 -13.87
N ARG A 146 -26.89 -14.66 -12.90
CA ARG A 146 -25.46 -14.88 -13.09
C ARG A 146 -24.95 -16.05 -12.23
N GLY A 147 -23.76 -16.55 -12.57
CA GLY A 147 -23.12 -17.70 -11.92
C GLY A 147 -23.51 -19.04 -12.55
N GLY A 148 -23.24 -20.14 -11.83
CA GLY A 148 -23.49 -21.51 -12.30
C GLY A 148 -24.30 -22.36 -11.30
N SER A 149 -25.19 -23.22 -11.81
CA SER A 149 -26.01 -24.13 -11.01
C SER A 149 -25.38 -25.53 -10.88
N ALA A 150 -25.54 -26.16 -9.71
CA ALA A 150 -25.13 -27.54 -9.45
C ALA A 150 -25.85 -28.61 -10.31
N HIS A 151 -26.92 -28.25 -11.04
CA HIS A 151 -27.74 -29.21 -11.79
C HIS A 151 -27.47 -29.31 -13.29
N GLY A 152 -26.52 -28.54 -13.84
CA GLY A 152 -26.14 -28.66 -15.24
C GLY A 152 -24.94 -27.80 -15.66
N PRO A 153 -23.79 -27.87 -14.98
CA PRO A 153 -22.64 -27.07 -15.37
C PRO A 153 -22.02 -27.61 -16.66
N SER A 154 -22.15 -26.87 -17.76
CA SER A 154 -21.08 -26.83 -18.75
C SER A 154 -20.11 -25.72 -18.33
N LEU A 155 -18.81 -25.88 -18.56
CA LEU A 155 -17.79 -24.85 -18.31
C LEU A 155 -18.15 -23.49 -18.93
N GLY A 156 -18.86 -23.50 -20.06
CA GLY A 156 -19.37 -22.30 -20.73
C GLY A 156 -20.37 -21.48 -19.91
N SER A 157 -20.96 -22.06 -18.85
CA SER A 157 -21.94 -21.40 -17.97
C SER A 157 -21.40 -21.04 -16.58
N CYS A 158 -20.17 -21.47 -16.24
CA CYS A 158 -19.55 -21.26 -14.93
C CYS A 158 -18.40 -20.25 -15.00
N ASN A 159 -18.69 -19.03 -15.43
CA ASN A 159 -17.68 -17.97 -15.61
C ASN A 159 -18.30 -16.57 -15.37
N SER A 160 -17.46 -15.54 -15.35
CA SER A 160 -17.85 -14.17 -15.02
C SER A 160 -18.77 -13.51 -16.05
N VAL A 161 -18.79 -13.99 -17.31
CA VAL A 161 -19.54 -13.39 -18.42
C VAL A 161 -20.84 -14.13 -18.76
N ALA A 162 -21.03 -15.34 -18.25
CA ALA A 162 -22.18 -16.17 -18.59
C ALA A 162 -23.46 -15.70 -17.89
N ARG A 163 -24.52 -15.55 -18.68
CA ARG A 163 -25.89 -15.44 -18.18
C ARG A 163 -26.48 -16.84 -18.00
N GLY A 164 -27.09 -17.08 -16.84
CA GLY A 164 -27.83 -18.30 -16.53
C GLY A 164 -29.22 -18.36 -17.16
N LEU A 165 -30.07 -19.26 -16.66
CA LEU A 165 -31.46 -19.39 -17.10
C LEU A 165 -32.26 -18.13 -16.75
N LEU A 166 -32.83 -17.47 -17.76
CA LEU A 166 -33.71 -16.32 -17.57
C LEU A 166 -35.02 -16.76 -16.90
N MET A 167 -35.19 -16.39 -15.63
CA MET A 167 -36.37 -16.78 -14.85
C MET A 167 -37.33 -15.59 -14.67
N PRO A 168 -38.64 -15.79 -14.90
CA PRO A 168 -39.65 -14.81 -14.54
C PRO A 168 -39.56 -14.47 -13.05
N PRO A 169 -39.82 -13.20 -12.64
CA PRO A 169 -39.73 -12.77 -11.25
C PRO A 169 -40.55 -13.63 -10.27
N GLU A 170 -41.67 -14.18 -10.74
CA GLU A 170 -42.61 -15.02 -10.00
C GLU A 170 -42.20 -16.50 -9.87
N GLN A 171 -41.17 -16.96 -10.58
CA GLN A 171 -40.69 -18.33 -10.47
C GLN A 171 -39.55 -18.46 -9.46
N SER A 172 -39.76 -19.25 -8.41
CA SER A 172 -38.67 -19.76 -7.56
C SER A 172 -38.37 -21.21 -7.94
N GLY A 173 -37.11 -21.53 -8.25
CA GLY A 173 -36.65 -22.90 -8.50
C GLY A 173 -35.61 -23.32 -7.47
N ASN A 174 -35.41 -24.62 -7.27
CA ASN A 174 -34.40 -25.15 -6.34
C ASN A 174 -32.94 -24.83 -6.75
N TYR A 175 -32.74 -24.15 -7.87
CA TYR A 175 -31.45 -23.95 -8.56
C TYR A 175 -31.10 -22.48 -8.81
N ALA A 176 -32.03 -21.57 -8.52
CA ALA A 176 -31.89 -20.14 -8.70
C ALA A 176 -32.57 -19.41 -7.53
N GLY A 177 -31.92 -18.40 -6.99
CA GLY A 177 -32.48 -17.62 -5.90
C GLY A 177 -31.67 -16.37 -5.58
N PHE A 178 -31.98 -15.75 -4.44
CA PHE A 178 -31.25 -14.59 -3.90
C PHE A 178 -29.92 -15.01 -3.24
N GLY A 179 -29.23 -15.97 -3.84
CA GLY A 179 -28.29 -16.91 -3.21
C GLY A 179 -27.06 -16.30 -2.54
N ARG A 180 -26.82 -15.00 -2.68
CA ARG A 180 -25.81 -14.26 -1.91
C ARG A 180 -26.32 -12.89 -1.57
N VAL A 181 -26.28 -12.57 -0.28
CA VAL A 181 -26.31 -11.20 0.17
C VAL A 181 -24.87 -10.86 0.47
N VAL A 182 -24.29 -10.00 -0.37
CA VAL A 182 -22.95 -9.49 -0.16
C VAL A 182 -23.04 -8.45 0.95
N LEU A 183 -22.46 -8.80 2.10
CA LEU A 183 -22.23 -7.90 3.20
C LEU A 183 -21.20 -6.85 2.75
N SER A 184 -21.37 -5.60 3.17
CA SER A 184 -20.44 -4.51 2.85
C SER A 184 -19.01 -4.89 3.25
N VAL A 185 -18.02 -4.29 2.57
CA VAL A 185 -16.59 -4.41 2.92
C VAL A 185 -16.37 -4.13 4.42
N GLU A 186 -17.20 -3.29 5.04
CA GLU A 186 -17.15 -2.94 6.46
C GLU A 186 -17.46 -4.12 7.39
N SER A 187 -18.48 -4.93 7.06
CA SER A 187 -18.83 -6.17 7.76
C SER A 187 -17.83 -7.31 7.51
N VAL A 188 -17.23 -7.39 6.32
CA VAL A 188 -16.12 -8.32 6.04
C VAL A 188 -14.83 -7.86 6.75
N ARG A 189 -14.59 -6.55 6.87
CA ARG A 189 -13.52 -5.97 7.69
C ARG A 189 -13.72 -6.33 9.16
N GLU A 190 -14.96 -6.29 9.70
CA GLU A 190 -15.27 -6.79 11.05
C GLU A 190 -15.01 -8.29 11.21
N GLN A 191 -15.30 -9.09 10.19
CA GLN A 191 -15.06 -10.53 10.22
C GLN A 191 -13.57 -10.88 10.05
N LEU A 192 -12.83 -10.16 9.19
CA LEU A 192 -11.36 -10.25 9.06
C LEU A 192 -10.62 -9.69 10.28
N ARG A 193 -11.21 -8.73 11.02
CA ARG A 193 -10.75 -8.33 12.36
C ARG A 193 -10.87 -9.48 13.37
N HIS A 194 -11.79 -10.42 13.14
CA HIS A 194 -11.98 -11.61 13.97
C HIS A 194 -11.18 -12.84 13.50
N ASP A 195 -11.03 -13.07 12.19
CA ASP A 195 -10.53 -14.34 11.64
C ASP A 195 -9.00 -14.41 11.46
N ALA A 196 -8.28 -13.29 11.60
CA ALA A 196 -6.82 -13.25 11.68
C ALA A 196 -6.39 -12.79 13.07
N ALA A 197 -6.54 -13.68 14.06
CA ALA A 197 -5.95 -13.46 15.37
C ALA A 197 -4.42 -13.27 15.20
N PRO A 198 -3.81 -12.22 15.78
CA PRO A 198 -2.36 -12.13 15.81
C PRO A 198 -1.81 -13.41 16.43
N GLN A 199 -0.76 -13.99 15.84
CA GLN A 199 -0.06 -15.07 16.52
C GLN A 199 0.50 -14.50 17.82
N SER A 200 0.01 -14.99 18.96
CA SER A 200 0.55 -14.64 20.28
C SER A 200 2.01 -15.05 20.33
N ALA A 201 2.91 -14.07 20.47
CA ALA A 201 4.31 -14.36 20.72
C ALA A 201 4.49 -14.99 22.12
N ALA A 202 5.46 -15.88 22.27
CA ALA A 202 5.87 -16.36 23.57
C ALA A 202 6.50 -15.22 24.38
N VAL A 203 6.10 -15.07 25.64
CA VAL A 203 6.73 -14.12 26.57
C VAL A 203 8.14 -14.62 26.88
N ALA A 204 9.15 -13.75 26.77
CA ALA A 204 10.52 -14.09 27.13
C ALA A 204 10.61 -14.55 28.60
N PRO A 205 11.50 -15.51 28.93
CA PRO A 205 11.72 -15.89 30.32
C PRO A 205 12.19 -14.67 31.14
N PRO A 206 11.88 -14.59 32.45
CA PRO A 206 12.40 -13.53 33.30
C PRO A 206 13.93 -13.47 33.21
N TRP A 207 14.47 -12.29 32.93
CA TRP A 207 15.93 -12.13 32.91
C TRP A 207 16.51 -12.35 34.29
N GLN A 208 17.56 -13.18 34.37
CA GLN A 208 18.22 -13.56 35.61
C GLN A 208 19.62 -12.93 35.68
N PRO A 209 19.91 -12.10 36.69
CA PRO A 209 21.25 -11.61 36.90
C PRO A 209 22.20 -12.72 37.33
N ASN A 210 23.46 -12.63 36.90
CA ASN A 210 24.53 -13.42 37.48
C ASN A 210 24.87 -12.93 38.90
N ALA A 211 25.76 -13.65 39.60
CA ALA A 211 26.13 -13.32 40.99
C ALA A 211 26.70 -11.90 41.15
N GLU A 212 27.49 -11.41 40.19
CA GLU A 212 28.10 -10.08 40.23
C GLU A 212 27.06 -8.98 40.01
N GLN A 213 26.15 -9.18 39.06
CA GLN A 213 25.04 -8.27 38.77
C GLN A 213 24.08 -8.19 39.97
N GLN A 214 23.78 -9.33 40.61
CA GLN A 214 22.95 -9.34 41.81
C GLN A 214 23.62 -8.61 42.98
N ALA A 215 24.92 -8.87 43.21
CA ALA A 215 25.67 -8.16 44.24
C ALA A 215 25.68 -6.64 44.01
N PHE A 216 25.85 -6.21 42.75
CA PHE A 216 25.74 -4.80 42.39
C PHE A 216 24.38 -4.20 42.75
N PHE A 217 23.27 -4.88 42.46
CA PHE A 217 21.94 -4.39 42.83
C PHE A 217 21.75 -4.29 44.34
N ASP A 218 22.23 -5.28 45.09
CA ASP A 218 22.16 -5.30 46.55
C ASP A 218 22.97 -4.14 47.16
N ASP A 219 24.10 -3.78 46.56
CA ASP A 219 24.93 -2.67 47.00
C ASP A 219 24.33 -1.30 46.64
N VAL A 220 23.77 -1.14 45.44
CA VAL A 220 23.04 0.07 45.07
C VAL A 220 21.86 0.29 46.01
N ALA A 221 21.11 -0.76 46.37
CA ALA A 221 19.97 -0.66 47.27
C ALA A 221 20.32 -0.15 48.68
N LYS A 222 21.58 -0.30 49.13
CA LYS A 222 22.07 0.17 50.44
C LYS A 222 22.50 1.64 50.45
N LEU A 223 22.65 2.27 49.28
CA LEU A 223 23.12 3.65 49.19
C LEU A 223 22.06 4.64 49.69
N ASP A 224 22.52 5.66 50.43
CA ASP A 224 21.66 6.69 51.03
C ASP A 224 21.11 7.65 49.96
N GLY A 225 19.90 7.33 49.49
CA GLY A 225 19.09 8.20 48.65
C GLY A 225 19.28 7.99 47.14
N LEU A 226 18.25 8.34 46.39
CA LEU A 226 18.15 8.06 44.95
C LEU A 226 19.24 8.72 44.10
N LYS A 227 19.83 9.83 44.56
CA LYS A 227 20.95 10.48 43.86
C LYS A 227 22.22 9.63 43.92
N ALA A 228 22.52 9.04 45.07
CA ALA A 228 23.67 8.14 45.23
C ALA A 228 23.46 6.85 44.43
N GLN A 229 22.23 6.30 44.47
CA GLN A 229 21.84 5.15 43.64
C GLN A 229 21.99 5.45 42.14
N ALA A 230 21.49 6.60 41.69
CA ALA A 230 21.63 7.05 40.31
C ALA A 230 23.09 7.22 39.88
N ALA A 231 23.92 7.82 40.73
CA ALA A 231 25.34 7.99 40.46
C ALA A 231 26.10 6.65 40.35
N ALA A 232 25.80 5.68 41.21
CA ALA A 232 26.40 4.35 41.15
C ALA A 232 26.00 3.59 39.88
N VAL A 233 24.72 3.67 39.48
CA VAL A 233 24.24 3.09 38.23
C VAL A 233 24.85 3.78 37.01
N GLU A 234 24.96 5.11 37.01
CA GLU A 234 25.66 5.85 35.97
C GLU A 234 27.12 5.42 35.84
N GLN A 235 27.83 5.28 36.97
CA GLN A 235 29.20 4.82 36.98
C GLN A 235 29.33 3.41 36.37
N GLN A 236 28.51 2.46 36.80
CA GLN A 236 28.51 1.10 36.27
C GLN A 236 28.18 1.09 34.76
N LEU A 237 27.23 1.91 34.32
CA LEU A 237 26.92 2.08 32.90
C LEU A 237 28.12 2.61 32.13
N ARG A 238 28.88 3.57 32.66
CA ARG A 238 30.10 4.09 32.00
C ARG A 238 31.21 3.05 31.91
N GLU A 239 31.41 2.28 32.97
CA GLU A 239 32.43 1.22 32.99
C GLU A 239 32.14 0.12 31.97
N LEU A 240 30.86 -0.25 31.80
CA LEU A 240 30.42 -1.25 30.83
C LEU A 240 30.29 -0.72 29.41
N ASN A 241 30.26 0.61 29.25
CA ASN A 241 30.19 1.29 27.97
C ASN A 241 31.37 2.27 27.85
N PRO A 242 32.63 1.79 27.77
CA PRO A 242 33.83 2.62 27.93
C PRO A 242 34.00 3.70 26.84
N GLU A 243 33.39 3.50 25.67
CA GLU A 243 33.39 4.49 24.58
C GLU A 243 32.28 5.55 24.74
N TYR A 244 31.38 5.40 25.72
CA TYR A 244 30.27 6.33 25.93
C TYR A 244 30.77 7.68 26.46
N ALA A 245 30.79 8.68 25.58
CA ALA A 245 31.19 10.05 25.91
C ALA A 245 30.02 10.98 26.32
N GLY A 246 28.82 10.42 26.54
CA GLY A 246 27.60 11.19 26.82
C GLY A 246 27.34 11.49 28.29
N THR A 247 26.17 12.09 28.56
CA THR A 247 25.62 12.27 29.92
C THR A 247 24.43 11.34 30.15
N ILE A 248 24.25 10.84 31.36
CA ILE A 248 23.10 10.00 31.73
C ILE A 248 22.24 10.81 32.68
N GLU A 249 20.98 11.03 32.30
CA GLU A 249 20.04 11.79 33.11
C GLU A 249 18.99 10.85 33.70
N THR A 250 18.78 10.92 35.01
CA THR A 250 17.76 10.15 35.72
C THR A 250 16.59 11.06 36.12
N LYS A 251 15.37 10.60 35.85
CA LYS A 251 14.14 11.28 36.24
C LYS A 251 13.57 10.63 37.50
N ILE A 252 13.51 11.40 38.57
CA ILE A 252 12.93 10.98 39.85
C ILE A 252 11.52 11.57 39.97
N MET A 253 10.54 10.70 40.23
CA MET A 253 9.15 11.07 40.48
C MET A 253 8.61 10.21 41.62
N ASP A 254 7.81 10.80 42.51
CA ASP A 254 7.19 10.12 43.66
C ASP A 254 8.18 9.31 44.52
N GLY A 255 9.40 9.83 44.68
CA GLY A 255 10.44 9.17 45.46
C GLY A 255 10.98 7.87 44.83
N ARG A 256 10.89 7.73 43.50
CA ARG A 256 11.42 6.61 42.72
C ARG A 256 12.12 7.10 41.44
N VAL A 257 13.12 6.36 40.97
CA VAL A 257 13.67 6.58 39.62
C VAL A 257 12.69 5.99 38.61
N LYS A 258 12.08 6.85 37.80
CA LYS A 258 11.05 6.49 36.81
C LYS A 258 11.56 6.52 35.37
N GLY A 259 12.59 7.31 35.08
CA GLY A 259 13.13 7.39 33.73
C GLY A 259 14.65 7.53 33.69
N ILE A 260 15.25 7.07 32.60
CA ILE A 260 16.68 7.26 32.30
C ILE A 260 16.85 7.69 30.84
N THR A 261 17.66 8.72 30.61
CA THR A 261 17.96 9.25 29.28
C THR A 261 19.46 9.26 29.02
N PHE A 262 19.88 8.65 27.92
CA PHE A 262 21.27 8.55 27.49
C PHE A 262 21.58 9.62 26.44
N LYS A 263 22.20 10.73 26.86
CA LYS A 263 22.61 11.82 25.99
C LYS A 263 24.00 11.59 25.39
N GLY A 264 24.17 10.48 24.67
CA GLY A 264 25.38 10.17 23.90
C GLY A 264 25.39 8.75 23.35
N ARG A 265 26.52 8.35 22.76
CA ARG A 265 26.77 7.04 22.14
C ARG A 265 28.27 6.69 22.21
N PRO A 266 28.64 5.42 21.96
CA PRO A 266 27.78 4.24 21.80
C PRO A 266 27.31 3.67 23.16
N ILE A 267 26.18 2.96 23.13
CA ILE A 267 25.73 2.08 24.23
C ILE A 267 25.80 0.65 23.69
N VAL A 268 26.30 -0.25 24.53
CA VAL A 268 26.48 -1.69 24.31
C VAL A 268 25.50 -2.47 25.19
N THR A 269 25.36 -2.09 26.46
CA THR A 269 24.50 -2.80 27.43
C THR A 269 23.76 -1.86 28.36
N LEU A 270 22.57 -2.31 28.79
CA LEU A 270 21.66 -1.58 29.66
C LEU A 270 21.43 -2.25 31.02
N TRP A 271 22.00 -3.42 31.30
CA TRP A 271 21.60 -4.21 32.48
C TRP A 271 21.65 -3.47 33.84
N PRO A 272 22.55 -2.49 34.10
CA PRO A 272 22.55 -1.78 35.38
C PRO A 272 21.27 -0.99 35.66
N VAL A 273 20.47 -0.65 34.64
CA VAL A 273 19.18 0.04 34.83
C VAL A 273 18.19 -0.78 35.65
N ARG A 274 18.40 -2.10 35.79
CA ARG A 274 17.62 -3.01 36.65
C ARG A 274 17.71 -2.68 38.14
N ALA A 275 18.70 -1.88 38.55
CA ALA A 275 18.74 -1.32 39.90
C ALA A 275 17.54 -0.38 40.20
N PHE A 276 16.79 0.04 39.17
CA PHE A 276 15.58 0.84 39.28
C PHE A 276 14.33 -0.03 39.00
N PRO A 277 13.75 -0.70 40.01
CA PRO A 277 12.63 -1.62 39.80
C PRO A 277 11.34 -0.93 39.32
N ASP A 278 11.24 0.38 39.57
CA ASP A 278 10.09 1.23 39.24
C ASP A 278 10.22 1.97 37.90
N LEU A 279 11.26 1.64 37.11
CA LEU A 279 11.56 2.29 35.83
C LEU A 279 10.42 2.08 34.84
N VAL A 280 9.93 3.18 34.26
CA VAL A 280 8.88 3.20 33.24
C VAL A 280 9.37 3.71 31.88
N ALA A 281 10.49 4.44 31.84
CA ALA A 281 10.97 5.07 30.61
C ALA A 281 12.48 4.90 30.39
N ILE A 282 12.87 4.45 29.20
CA ILE A 282 14.26 4.43 28.73
C ILE A 282 14.35 5.17 27.39
N SER A 283 15.24 6.16 27.29
CA SER A 283 15.40 6.97 26.08
C SER A 283 16.86 7.13 25.64
N LEU A 284 17.12 6.82 24.37
CA LEU A 284 18.42 7.01 23.70
C LEU A 284 18.26 7.99 22.50
N PRO A 285 18.07 9.30 22.73
CA PRO A 285 17.56 10.26 21.73
C PRO A 285 18.51 10.63 20.57
N HIS A 286 19.78 10.23 20.60
CA HIS A 286 20.75 10.69 19.60
C HIS A 286 20.64 9.98 18.24
N VAL A 287 21.40 10.44 17.24
CA VAL A 287 21.52 9.86 15.88
C VAL A 287 22.96 9.37 15.67
N GLY A 288 23.18 8.21 15.03
CA GLY A 288 24.50 7.55 14.89
C GLY A 288 24.58 6.09 15.39
N PRO A 289 25.56 5.27 14.99
CA PRO A 289 25.56 3.84 15.30
C PRO A 289 25.65 3.56 16.81
N THR A 290 24.79 2.68 17.33
CA THR A 290 24.95 2.05 18.65
C THR A 290 25.27 0.57 18.47
N GLN A 291 25.96 -0.03 19.44
CA GLN A 291 26.23 -1.47 19.45
C GLN A 291 25.19 -2.28 20.23
N LEU A 292 24.20 -1.62 20.86
CA LEU A 292 23.12 -2.28 21.59
C LEU A 292 22.33 -3.16 20.63
N ASN A 293 22.34 -4.47 20.89
CA ASN A 293 21.63 -5.48 20.10
C ASN A 293 20.73 -6.38 20.96
N ASP A 294 20.99 -6.46 22.25
CA ASP A 294 20.30 -7.34 23.19
C ASP A 294 19.47 -6.52 24.20
N LEU A 295 18.15 -6.75 24.16
CA LEU A 295 17.19 -6.17 25.10
C LEU A 295 16.80 -7.13 26.23
N SER A 296 17.42 -8.30 26.34
CA SER A 296 17.09 -9.35 27.33
C SER A 296 17.02 -8.80 28.75
N CYS A 297 17.93 -7.89 29.12
CA CYS A 297 17.96 -7.25 30.44
C CYS A 297 16.71 -6.43 30.77
N LEU A 298 15.89 -6.08 29.78
CA LEU A 298 14.62 -5.38 29.97
C LEU A 298 13.47 -6.35 30.29
N ALA A 299 13.60 -7.66 30.01
CA ALA A 299 12.52 -8.63 30.14
C ALA A 299 11.83 -8.58 31.52
N GLY A 300 10.50 -8.39 31.52
CA GLY A 300 9.69 -8.29 32.73
C GLY A 300 9.68 -6.91 33.41
N LEU A 301 10.36 -5.88 32.88
CA LEU A 301 10.10 -4.50 33.30
C LEU A 301 8.70 -4.05 32.89
N ARG A 302 8.19 -3.01 33.56
CA ARG A 302 6.90 -2.38 33.24
C ARG A 302 7.11 -1.05 32.52
N LEU A 303 7.90 -1.08 31.45
CA LEU A 303 8.17 0.12 30.65
C LEU A 303 6.90 0.57 29.92
N GLU A 304 6.66 1.87 29.94
CA GLU A 304 5.64 2.60 29.17
C GLU A 304 6.27 3.31 27.96
N ASP A 305 7.55 3.71 28.07
CA ASP A 305 8.33 4.38 27.01
C ASP A 305 9.65 3.65 26.74
N LEU A 306 9.89 3.26 25.49
CA LEU A 306 11.18 2.71 25.05
C LEU A 306 11.62 3.31 23.72
N HIS A 307 12.66 4.16 23.76
CA HIS A 307 13.28 4.74 22.58
C HIS A 307 14.72 4.23 22.40
N CYS A 308 14.92 3.34 21.42
CA CYS A 308 16.21 2.74 21.07
C CYS A 308 16.51 2.89 19.56
N PRO A 309 16.59 4.11 19.01
CA PRO A 309 16.90 4.30 17.60
C PRO A 309 18.39 4.04 17.29
N TYR A 310 18.70 3.68 16.05
CA TYR A 310 20.04 3.41 15.50
C TYR A 310 20.82 2.29 16.21
N CYS A 311 20.10 1.36 16.84
CA CYS A 311 20.64 0.19 17.53
C CYS A 311 20.63 -1.05 16.61
N ALA A 312 21.47 -2.04 16.89
CA ALA A 312 21.51 -3.29 16.13
C ALA A 312 20.45 -4.32 16.60
N VAL A 313 19.46 -3.88 17.39
CA VAL A 313 18.34 -4.69 17.89
C VAL A 313 17.58 -5.31 16.71
N SER A 314 17.27 -6.60 16.85
CA SER A 314 16.46 -7.37 15.89
C SER A 314 15.39 -8.22 16.58
N ASP A 315 15.67 -8.68 17.80
CA ASP A 315 14.75 -9.45 18.63
C ASP A 315 13.96 -8.55 19.58
N LEU A 316 12.63 -8.60 19.47
CA LEU A 316 11.69 -7.87 20.32
C LEU A 316 11.03 -8.77 21.38
N THR A 317 11.33 -10.06 21.44
CA THR A 317 10.77 -10.96 22.46
C THR A 317 10.98 -10.48 23.90
N PRO A 318 12.08 -9.78 24.28
CA PRO A 318 12.23 -9.27 25.64
C PRO A 318 11.19 -8.23 26.05
N ILE A 319 10.51 -7.58 25.10
CA ILE A 319 9.53 -6.51 25.38
C ILE A 319 8.07 -6.98 25.23
N THR A 320 7.83 -8.25 24.91
CA THR A 320 6.48 -8.83 24.79
C THR A 320 5.66 -8.62 26.06
N GLY A 321 4.43 -8.11 25.91
CA GLY A 321 3.48 -7.93 27.02
C GLY A 321 3.79 -6.78 27.98
N MET A 322 4.82 -5.95 27.70
CA MET A 322 5.06 -4.73 28.46
C MET A 322 3.94 -3.71 28.24
N PRO A 323 3.65 -2.83 29.23
CA PRO A 323 2.63 -1.79 29.09
C PRO A 323 3.12 -0.59 28.25
N LEU A 324 3.88 -0.83 27.17
CA LEU A 324 4.43 0.22 26.32
C LEU A 324 3.29 0.99 25.63
N GLN A 325 3.36 2.31 25.71
CA GLN A 325 2.54 3.25 24.96
C GLN A 325 3.34 3.86 23.80
N HIS A 326 4.65 4.06 24.00
CA HIS A 326 5.54 4.69 23.04
C HIS A 326 6.77 3.81 22.76
N LEU A 327 6.92 3.39 21.50
CA LEU A 327 8.04 2.56 21.05
C LEU A 327 8.71 3.16 19.82
N ALA A 328 10.01 3.42 19.91
CA ALA A 328 10.81 3.98 18.83
C ALA A 328 12.03 3.10 18.53
N LEU A 329 12.03 2.48 17.35
CA LEU A 329 13.02 1.49 16.87
C LEU A 329 13.61 1.90 15.51
N HIS A 330 13.73 3.21 15.28
CA HIS A 330 14.25 3.74 14.02
C HIS A 330 15.63 3.16 13.70
N GLU A 331 15.91 2.83 12.44
CA GLU A 331 17.22 2.43 11.94
C GLU A 331 17.81 1.26 12.74
N THR A 332 16.95 0.27 13.02
CA THR A 332 17.30 -1.01 13.66
C THR A 332 17.17 -2.18 12.68
N ASN A 333 17.58 -3.38 13.11
CA ASN A 333 17.50 -4.60 12.31
C ASN A 333 16.19 -5.37 12.53
N VAL A 334 15.16 -4.72 13.07
CA VAL A 334 13.85 -5.33 13.31
C VAL A 334 13.17 -5.67 11.99
N ARG A 335 12.65 -6.90 11.93
CA ARG A 335 11.88 -7.45 10.80
C ARG A 335 10.55 -8.03 11.25
N ASP A 336 10.57 -8.74 12.37
CA ASP A 336 9.41 -9.41 12.95
C ASP A 336 8.77 -8.54 14.03
N LEU A 337 7.49 -8.22 13.85
CA LEU A 337 6.68 -7.47 14.79
C LEU A 337 5.79 -8.37 15.66
N THR A 338 5.84 -9.69 15.50
CA THR A 338 5.02 -10.64 16.28
C THR A 338 5.13 -10.43 17.80
N PRO A 339 6.30 -10.10 18.38
CA PRO A 339 6.39 -9.76 19.81
C PRO A 339 5.55 -8.56 20.25
N LEU A 340 5.13 -7.71 19.31
CA LEU A 340 4.28 -6.55 19.58
C LEU A 340 2.78 -6.90 19.58
N SER A 341 2.38 -8.08 19.12
CA SER A 341 0.97 -8.51 19.08
C SER A 341 0.26 -8.27 20.41
N GLU A 342 -0.99 -7.80 20.35
CA GLU A 342 -1.87 -7.54 21.51
C GLU A 342 -1.37 -6.44 22.48
N MET A 343 -0.27 -5.76 22.19
CA MET A 343 0.18 -4.60 22.97
C MET A 343 -0.73 -3.38 22.74
N SER A 344 -0.71 -2.44 23.67
CA SER A 344 -1.55 -1.22 23.64
C SER A 344 -0.75 0.03 23.25
N LEU A 345 0.05 -0.06 22.19
CA LEU A 345 0.87 1.05 21.71
C LEU A 345 0.00 2.18 21.16
N GLU A 346 0.29 3.42 21.56
CA GLU A 346 -0.29 4.63 21.00
C GLU A 346 0.58 5.18 19.87
N THR A 347 1.91 5.11 20.02
CA THR A 347 2.86 5.57 19.01
C THR A 347 3.94 4.54 18.73
N LEU A 348 4.16 4.25 17.45
CA LEU A 348 5.17 3.30 16.98
C LEU A 348 6.01 3.92 15.88
N SER A 349 7.32 3.80 16.01
CA SER A 349 8.26 4.18 14.96
C SER A 349 9.20 3.03 14.59
N LEU A 350 9.18 2.70 13.30
CA LEU A 350 9.88 1.65 12.59
C LEU A 350 10.59 2.25 11.35
N ILE A 351 11.01 3.51 11.41
CA ILE A 351 11.64 4.17 10.26
C ILE A 351 12.96 3.46 9.93
N GLY A 352 13.20 3.10 8.67
CA GLY A 352 14.49 2.53 8.25
C GLY A 352 14.80 1.17 8.90
N THR A 353 13.75 0.42 9.26
CA THR A 353 13.89 -0.98 9.67
C THR A 353 13.85 -1.90 8.45
N GLN A 354 13.45 -3.16 8.63
CA GLN A 354 13.31 -4.12 7.54
C GLN A 354 11.95 -4.85 7.63
N VAL A 355 10.94 -4.14 8.14
CA VAL A 355 9.58 -4.65 8.33
C VAL A 355 8.86 -4.69 6.99
N ALA A 356 8.26 -5.83 6.67
CA ALA A 356 7.42 -6.00 5.49
C ALA A 356 5.95 -6.31 5.86
N ASP A 357 5.71 -6.85 7.05
CA ASP A 357 4.38 -7.25 7.52
C ASP A 357 3.94 -6.42 8.73
N LEU A 358 2.76 -5.79 8.61
CA LEU A 358 2.13 -5.01 9.68
C LEU A 358 0.98 -5.79 10.35
N SER A 359 0.76 -7.06 10.01
CA SER A 359 -0.30 -7.89 10.59
C SER A 359 -0.28 -7.94 12.13
N PRO A 360 0.87 -7.90 12.83
CA PRO A 360 0.89 -7.87 14.29
C PRO A 360 0.29 -6.59 14.90
N LEU A 361 0.15 -5.51 14.11
CA LEU A 361 -0.40 -4.24 14.59
C LEU A 361 -1.93 -4.17 14.58
N ARG A 362 -2.62 -5.21 14.09
CA ARG A 362 -4.10 -5.24 14.01
C ARG A 362 -4.71 -4.99 15.38
N ASN A 363 -5.83 -4.26 15.39
CA ASN A 363 -6.63 -3.96 16.60
C ASN A 363 -5.90 -3.16 17.70
N MET A 364 -4.69 -2.64 17.44
CA MET A 364 -4.00 -1.76 18.39
C MET A 364 -4.67 -0.38 18.47
N PRO A 365 -4.61 0.31 19.63
CA PRO A 365 -5.07 1.69 19.78
C PRO A 365 -4.11 2.71 19.16
N LEU A 366 -3.39 2.35 18.09
CA LEU A 366 -2.30 3.11 17.52
C LEU A 366 -2.80 4.40 16.86
N ARG A 367 -2.34 5.54 17.36
CA ARG A 367 -2.66 6.88 16.85
C ARG A 367 -1.62 7.40 15.87
N LYS A 368 -0.37 6.95 16.01
CA LYS A 368 0.76 7.42 15.21
C LYS A 368 1.69 6.29 14.79
N LEU A 369 1.87 6.14 13.48
CA LEU A 369 2.76 5.15 12.88
C LEU A 369 3.77 5.83 11.97
N ARG A 370 5.05 5.57 12.23
CA ARG A 370 6.13 5.89 11.28
C ARG A 370 6.77 4.60 10.81
N CYS A 371 6.52 4.20 9.57
CA CYS A 371 7.07 2.98 8.97
C CYS A 371 7.81 3.27 7.65
N GLY A 372 8.22 4.52 7.44
CA GLY A 372 8.97 4.90 6.25
C GLY A 372 10.35 4.24 6.17
N GLY A 373 10.93 4.14 4.97
CA GLY A 373 12.24 3.50 4.76
C GLY A 373 12.21 1.97 4.81
N ASN A 374 11.03 1.36 4.66
CA ASN A 374 10.85 -0.09 4.56
C ASN A 374 10.35 -0.43 3.15
N PRO A 375 11.24 -0.65 2.15
CA PRO A 375 10.84 -0.82 0.75
C PRO A 375 10.03 -2.10 0.49
N ALA A 376 10.18 -3.14 1.32
CA ALA A 376 9.40 -4.38 1.22
C ALA A 376 7.98 -4.26 1.81
N LEU A 377 7.65 -3.16 2.49
CA LEU A 377 6.31 -2.90 3.00
C LEU A 377 5.40 -2.41 1.87
N THR A 378 4.51 -3.28 1.40
CA THR A 378 3.58 -3.01 0.30
C THR A 378 2.11 -3.00 0.72
N ASP A 379 1.75 -3.75 1.77
CA ASP A 379 0.37 -3.92 2.23
C ASP A 379 0.04 -3.05 3.46
N LEU A 380 -0.96 -2.19 3.31
CA LEU A 380 -1.52 -1.38 4.40
C LEU A 380 -2.84 -1.95 4.96
N SER A 381 -3.33 -3.09 4.45
CA SER A 381 -4.55 -3.75 4.93
C SER A 381 -4.61 -3.95 6.45
N PRO A 382 -3.50 -4.23 7.17
CA PRO A 382 -3.54 -4.35 8.63
C PRO A 382 -3.94 -3.06 9.35
N LEU A 383 -3.80 -1.90 8.71
CA LEU A 383 -4.07 -0.58 9.31
C LEU A 383 -5.55 -0.18 9.24
N ALA A 384 -6.37 -0.85 8.44
CA ALA A 384 -7.74 -0.44 8.09
C ALA A 384 -8.75 -0.37 9.26
N SER A 385 -8.32 -0.70 10.48
CA SER A 385 -9.12 -0.69 11.70
C SER A 385 -8.55 0.15 12.83
N LEU A 386 -7.35 0.71 12.63
CA LEU A 386 -6.65 1.43 13.69
C LEU A 386 -7.20 2.86 13.81
N PRO A 387 -7.23 3.45 15.01
CA PRO A 387 -7.62 4.85 15.21
C PRO A 387 -6.49 5.82 14.81
N LEU A 388 -5.89 5.58 13.65
CA LEU A 388 -4.66 6.24 13.21
C LEU A 388 -4.93 7.68 12.76
N GLU A 389 -4.24 8.63 13.38
CA GLU A 389 -4.31 10.06 13.06
C GLU A 389 -3.10 10.53 12.25
N GLU A 390 -1.96 9.87 12.39
CA GLU A 390 -0.73 10.21 11.68
C GLU A 390 -0.04 8.96 11.09
N LEU A 391 0.20 8.99 9.78
CA LEU A 391 0.93 7.95 9.06
C LEU A 391 2.09 8.52 8.25
N PHE A 392 3.30 8.06 8.56
CA PHE A 392 4.51 8.37 7.79
C PHE A 392 5.08 7.08 7.21
N CYS A 393 4.75 6.79 5.95
CA CYS A 393 5.18 5.59 5.22
C CYS A 393 5.94 5.97 3.93
N SER A 394 6.72 7.04 4.02
CA SER A 394 7.61 7.48 2.94
C SER A 394 8.70 6.44 2.67
N ARG A 395 9.17 6.25 1.42
CA ARG A 395 10.15 5.19 1.08
C ARG A 395 9.68 3.77 1.43
N THR A 396 8.41 3.47 1.13
CA THR A 396 7.83 2.12 1.21
C THR A 396 7.46 1.64 -0.19
N GLY A 397 7.06 0.37 -0.34
CA GLY A 397 6.56 -0.21 -1.58
C GLY A 397 5.04 -0.04 -1.77
N VAL A 398 4.38 0.78 -0.95
CA VAL A 398 2.92 0.94 -0.96
C VAL A 398 2.44 1.65 -2.24
N THR A 399 1.48 1.04 -2.91
CA THR A 399 0.80 1.60 -4.10
C THR A 399 -0.69 1.84 -3.91
N ASP A 400 -1.34 1.11 -2.99
CA ASP A 400 -2.77 1.21 -2.71
C ASP A 400 -3.05 1.85 -1.34
N LEU A 401 -3.82 2.94 -1.34
CA LEU A 401 -4.27 3.65 -0.14
C LEU A 401 -5.70 3.30 0.25
N SER A 402 -6.38 2.41 -0.49
CA SER A 402 -7.74 1.96 -0.13
C SER A 402 -7.88 1.44 1.32
N PRO A 403 -6.86 0.84 1.96
CA PRO A 403 -6.94 0.46 3.36
C PRO A 403 -7.06 1.65 4.33
N LEU A 404 -6.64 2.85 3.92
CA LEU A 404 -6.70 4.05 4.76
C LEU A 404 -8.09 4.71 4.72
N ALA A 405 -8.98 4.27 3.84
CA ALA A 405 -10.32 4.81 3.72
C ALA A 405 -11.13 4.60 5.01
N GLY A 406 -11.62 5.70 5.58
CA GLY A 406 -12.42 5.71 6.82
C GLY A 406 -11.62 5.93 8.10
N LEU A 407 -10.28 5.96 8.03
CA LEU A 407 -9.45 6.28 9.19
C LEU A 407 -9.56 7.77 9.57
N PRO A 408 -9.41 8.14 10.86
CA PRO A 408 -9.41 9.52 11.32
C PRO A 408 -8.06 10.23 11.02
N LEU A 409 -7.49 9.94 9.84
CA LEU A 409 -6.15 10.35 9.45
C LEU A 409 -6.11 11.86 9.15
N LYS A 410 -5.22 12.57 9.86
CA LYS A 410 -4.96 14.01 9.70
C LYS A 410 -3.68 14.26 8.93
N ILE A 411 -2.65 13.46 9.18
CA ILE A 411 -1.32 13.63 8.57
C ILE A 411 -0.94 12.36 7.81
N LEU A 412 -0.63 12.52 6.52
CA LEU A 412 -0.13 11.45 5.68
C LEU A 412 1.15 11.90 4.96
N SER A 413 2.23 11.12 5.08
CA SER A 413 3.46 11.34 4.31
C SER A 413 3.84 10.10 3.50
N MET A 414 3.74 10.20 2.18
CA MET A 414 3.99 9.15 1.20
C MET A 414 5.16 9.49 0.26
N ARG A 415 6.06 10.40 0.67
CA ARG A 415 7.22 10.78 -0.15
C ARG A 415 8.07 9.56 -0.49
N GLU A 416 8.66 9.55 -1.67
CA GLU A 416 9.54 8.47 -2.10
C GLU A 416 8.85 7.08 -2.07
N ALA A 417 7.52 7.01 -2.25
CA ALA A 417 6.77 5.75 -2.38
C ALA A 417 6.11 5.63 -3.78
N PRO A 418 5.90 4.42 -4.32
CA PRO A 418 5.45 4.18 -5.70
C PRO A 418 3.97 4.54 -5.99
N TRP A 419 3.24 5.05 -5.01
CA TRP A 419 1.85 5.46 -5.19
C TRP A 419 1.74 6.61 -6.22
N SER A 420 0.68 6.59 -7.02
CA SER A 420 0.53 7.54 -8.14
C SER A 420 -0.90 8.05 -8.37
N ASN A 421 -1.88 7.54 -7.60
CA ASN A 421 -3.29 7.91 -7.72
C ASN A 421 -3.75 8.86 -6.59
N TYR A 422 -3.78 10.16 -6.89
CA TYR A 422 -4.23 11.20 -5.96
C TYR A 422 -5.75 11.22 -5.70
N SER A 423 -6.56 10.57 -6.54
CA SER A 423 -8.01 10.53 -6.25
C SER A 423 -8.30 9.80 -4.95
N GLN A 424 -7.45 8.84 -4.55
CA GLN A 424 -7.58 8.11 -3.30
C GLN A 424 -7.43 9.01 -2.07
N VAL A 425 -6.65 10.10 -2.15
CA VAL A 425 -6.48 11.02 -1.01
C VAL A 425 -7.61 12.03 -0.87
N GLN A 426 -8.43 12.26 -1.90
CA GLN A 426 -9.57 13.20 -1.84
C GLN A 426 -10.64 12.76 -0.84
N HIS A 427 -10.72 11.46 -0.56
CA HIS A 427 -11.65 10.89 0.42
C HIS A 427 -11.06 10.85 1.83
N LEU A 428 -9.75 11.10 1.97
CA LEU A 428 -9.08 11.21 3.25
C LEU A 428 -9.21 12.66 3.72
N ARG A 429 -9.78 12.89 4.90
CA ARG A 429 -9.97 14.25 5.47
C ARG A 429 -8.66 14.79 6.05
N LEU A 430 -7.61 14.81 5.23
CA LEU A 430 -6.25 15.16 5.63
C LEU A 430 -6.14 16.66 5.89
N GLU A 431 -5.42 17.00 6.96
CA GLU A 431 -4.96 18.35 7.27
C GLU A 431 -3.59 18.61 6.64
N VAL A 432 -2.72 17.59 6.61
CA VAL A 432 -1.36 17.67 6.08
C VAL A 432 -1.05 16.48 5.18
N LEU A 433 -0.60 16.75 3.95
CA LEU A 433 -0.12 15.75 3.01
C LEU A 433 1.32 16.05 2.59
N GLY A 434 2.22 15.09 2.84
CA GLY A 434 3.57 15.06 2.28
C GLY A 434 3.62 14.09 1.11
N TYR A 435 3.93 14.60 -0.09
CA TYR A 435 4.05 13.79 -1.30
C TYR A 435 5.09 14.37 -2.27
N ASP A 436 5.47 13.57 -3.28
CA ASP A 436 6.38 14.02 -4.33
C ASP A 436 5.58 14.71 -5.44
N VAL A 437 5.81 16.02 -5.59
CA VAL A 437 5.08 16.86 -6.54
C VAL A 437 5.69 16.71 -7.92
N ARG A 438 4.81 16.51 -8.91
CA ARG A 438 5.21 16.40 -10.32
C ARG A 438 4.99 17.75 -11.00
N LEU A 439 6.07 18.43 -11.36
CA LEU A 439 6.03 19.83 -11.79
C LEU A 439 5.06 20.06 -12.96
N PHE A 440 5.04 19.16 -13.95
CA PHE A 440 4.24 19.27 -15.17
C PHE A 440 3.02 18.35 -15.21
N HIS A 441 2.51 17.91 -14.06
CA HIS A 441 1.29 17.09 -13.97
C HIS A 441 0.13 17.88 -13.38
N GLU A 442 -0.75 18.41 -14.22
CA GLU A 442 -1.87 19.25 -13.79
C GLU A 442 -2.90 18.51 -12.91
N ALA A 443 -2.94 17.18 -12.94
CA ALA A 443 -3.84 16.43 -12.05
C ALA A 443 -3.45 16.57 -10.56
N ASP A 444 -2.20 16.95 -10.25
CA ASP A 444 -1.80 17.31 -8.89
C ASP A 444 -2.60 18.51 -8.38
N ASP A 445 -3.00 19.44 -9.27
CA ASP A 445 -3.77 20.64 -8.91
C ASP A 445 -5.17 20.28 -8.36
N ALA A 446 -5.65 19.05 -8.55
CA ALA A 446 -6.87 18.55 -7.92
C ALA A 446 -6.81 18.58 -6.38
N LEU A 447 -5.62 18.58 -5.79
CA LEU A 447 -5.42 18.72 -4.34
C LEU A 447 -5.83 20.12 -3.82
N LEU A 448 -5.90 21.14 -4.68
CA LEU A 448 -6.47 22.46 -4.33
C LEU A 448 -7.92 22.39 -3.86
N ASN A 449 -8.65 21.37 -4.32
CA ASN A 449 -10.07 21.21 -4.02
C ASN A 449 -10.32 20.61 -2.63
N ILE A 450 -9.27 20.21 -1.90
CA ILE A 450 -9.38 19.66 -0.54
C ILE A 450 -9.32 20.82 0.47
N PRO A 451 -10.44 21.17 1.15
CA PRO A 451 -10.50 22.35 1.99
C PRO A 451 -9.55 22.26 3.19
N GLY A 452 -8.77 23.31 3.41
CA GLY A 452 -7.86 23.41 4.56
C GLY A 452 -6.60 22.54 4.47
N LEU A 453 -6.41 21.81 3.36
CA LEU A 453 -5.24 20.97 3.16
C LEU A 453 -3.95 21.79 3.15
N ARG A 454 -2.95 21.31 3.86
CA ARG A 454 -1.58 21.82 3.83
C ARG A 454 -0.65 20.79 3.20
N LEU A 455 0.31 21.26 2.42
CA LEU A 455 1.25 20.45 1.66
C LEU A 455 2.68 20.69 2.16
N VAL A 456 3.45 19.61 2.31
CA VAL A 456 4.83 19.65 2.79
C VAL A 456 5.78 19.50 1.60
N ALA A 457 6.50 20.57 1.24
CA ALA A 457 7.66 20.48 0.34
C ALA A 457 8.82 19.77 1.04
N GLU A 458 9.81 19.27 0.30
CA GLU A 458 11.00 18.62 0.85
C GLU A 458 11.59 19.43 2.03
N GLU A 459 11.56 18.84 3.23
CA GLU A 459 12.14 19.37 4.48
C GLU A 459 11.67 20.77 4.97
N ALA A 460 10.60 21.33 4.39
CA ALA A 460 10.05 22.64 4.76
C ALA A 460 8.79 22.54 5.65
N ASP A 461 8.41 23.67 6.25
CA ASP A 461 7.10 23.83 6.90
C ASP A 461 5.97 23.61 5.89
N SER A 462 4.85 23.06 6.37
CA SER A 462 3.66 22.89 5.53
C SER A 462 3.10 24.24 5.04
N LEU A 463 2.74 24.34 3.76
CA LEU A 463 2.07 25.50 3.17
C LEU A 463 0.59 25.19 2.90
N PRO A 464 -0.33 26.16 2.98
CA PRO A 464 -1.68 26.00 2.43
C PRO A 464 -1.61 25.54 0.97
N ALA A 465 -2.52 24.66 0.54
CA ALA A 465 -2.50 24.11 -0.81
C ALA A 465 -2.50 25.20 -1.91
N ASP A 466 -3.24 26.28 -1.74
CA ASP A 466 -3.30 27.37 -2.72
C ASP A 466 -1.97 28.13 -2.85
N GLU A 467 -1.28 28.39 -1.74
CA GLU A 467 0.05 28.98 -1.72
C GLU A 467 1.09 28.03 -2.31
N PHE A 468 1.01 26.76 -1.93
CA PHE A 468 1.88 25.71 -2.45
C PHE A 468 1.82 25.64 -3.98
N PHE A 469 0.61 25.53 -4.56
CA PHE A 469 0.47 25.43 -6.02
C PHE A 469 0.71 26.75 -6.76
N LYS A 470 0.59 27.92 -6.11
CA LYS A 470 1.11 29.18 -6.68
C LYS A 470 2.62 29.09 -6.90
N ASN A 471 3.38 28.54 -5.95
CA ASN A 471 4.82 28.34 -6.08
C ASN A 471 5.15 27.29 -7.16
N VAL A 472 4.40 26.20 -7.23
CA VAL A 472 4.55 25.19 -8.29
C VAL A 472 4.29 25.81 -9.67
N ALA A 473 3.20 26.56 -9.82
CA ALA A 473 2.85 27.24 -11.08
C ALA A 473 3.91 28.28 -11.49
N ALA A 474 4.45 29.06 -10.54
CA ALA A 474 5.55 29.99 -10.81
C ALA A 474 6.79 29.26 -11.33
N ARG A 475 7.16 28.12 -10.72
CA ARG A 475 8.27 27.28 -11.19
C ARG A 475 8.01 26.69 -12.57
N ARG A 476 6.78 26.25 -12.88
CA ARG A 476 6.40 25.82 -14.25
C ARG A 476 6.65 26.94 -15.26
N GLN A 477 6.19 28.15 -14.97
CA GLN A 477 6.35 29.31 -15.86
C GLN A 477 7.82 29.69 -16.06
N GLU A 478 8.63 29.64 -15.00
CA GLU A 478 10.08 29.85 -15.09
C GLU A 478 10.72 28.84 -16.05
N MET A 479 10.37 27.55 -15.95
CA MET A 479 10.93 26.52 -16.83
C MET A 479 10.46 26.64 -18.28
N LEU A 480 9.22 27.04 -18.52
CA LEU A 480 8.72 27.33 -19.86
C LEU A 480 9.43 28.55 -20.48
N ALA A 481 9.66 29.60 -19.70
CA ALA A 481 10.42 30.77 -20.15
C ALA A 481 11.87 30.38 -20.46
N PHE A 482 12.51 29.57 -19.60
CA PHE A 482 13.84 29.03 -19.85
C PHE A 482 13.90 28.25 -21.17
N ALA A 483 12.95 27.34 -21.44
CA ALA A 483 12.91 26.61 -22.70
C ALA A 483 12.77 27.54 -23.92
N ALA A 484 11.96 28.60 -23.82
CA ALA A 484 11.81 29.58 -24.89
C ALA A 484 13.10 30.36 -25.17
N GLU A 485 13.93 30.63 -24.16
CA GLU A 485 15.25 31.24 -24.36
C GLU A 485 16.25 30.26 -24.98
N VAL A 486 16.26 29.00 -24.51
CA VAL A 486 17.14 27.96 -25.08
C VAL A 486 16.83 27.73 -26.55
N ALA A 487 15.56 27.74 -26.95
CA ALA A 487 15.15 27.56 -28.35
C ALA A 487 15.69 28.64 -29.30
N LYS A 488 16.09 29.82 -28.80
CA LYS A 488 16.69 30.90 -29.60
C LYS A 488 18.20 30.70 -29.82
N LEU A 489 18.83 29.82 -29.04
CA LEU A 489 20.26 29.56 -29.13
C LEU A 489 20.57 28.68 -30.35
N PRO A 490 21.77 28.84 -30.97
CA PRO A 490 22.30 27.83 -31.88
C PRO A 490 22.26 26.43 -31.22
N VAL A 491 21.98 25.40 -32.01
CA VAL A 491 21.73 24.03 -31.49
C VAL A 491 22.90 23.50 -30.66
N GLU A 492 24.14 23.85 -31.02
CA GLU A 492 25.37 23.52 -30.30
C GLU A 492 25.46 24.17 -28.90
N ASN A 493 24.74 25.27 -28.68
CA ASN A 493 24.72 26.01 -27.42
C ASN A 493 23.53 25.62 -26.53
N GLN A 494 22.58 24.83 -27.04
CA GLN A 494 21.44 24.35 -26.25
C GLN A 494 21.92 23.41 -25.12
N PRO A 495 22.65 22.30 -25.36
CA PRO A 495 23.07 21.40 -24.28
C PRO A 495 23.91 22.06 -23.17
N PRO A 496 24.87 22.95 -23.45
CA PRO A 496 25.57 23.70 -22.39
C PRO A 496 24.64 24.54 -21.51
N ALA A 497 23.60 25.16 -22.09
CA ALA A 497 22.60 25.91 -21.33
C ALA A 497 21.77 25.01 -20.42
N ILE A 498 21.40 23.80 -20.90
CA ILE A 498 20.72 22.77 -20.09
C ILE A 498 21.59 22.35 -18.91
N VAL A 499 22.87 22.03 -19.15
CA VAL A 499 23.83 21.65 -18.09
C VAL A 499 23.94 22.76 -17.06
N GLN A 500 24.03 24.02 -17.49
CA GLN A 500 24.14 25.15 -16.57
C GLN A 500 22.89 25.30 -15.70
N LYS A 501 21.69 25.21 -16.28
CA LYS A 501 20.45 25.27 -15.49
C LYS A 501 20.31 24.08 -14.55
N MET A 502 20.70 22.89 -14.98
CA MET A 502 20.76 21.70 -14.11
C MET A 502 21.75 21.88 -12.95
N LYS A 503 22.90 22.53 -13.16
CA LYS A 503 23.83 22.86 -12.05
C LYS A 503 23.19 23.76 -11.02
N GLU A 504 22.49 24.80 -11.45
CA GLU A 504 21.81 25.76 -10.57
C GLU A 504 20.74 25.06 -9.72
N GLN A 505 19.95 24.18 -10.33
CA GLN A 505 18.86 23.47 -9.64
C GLN A 505 19.31 22.28 -8.79
N ASN A 506 20.46 21.67 -9.14
CA ASN A 506 21.00 20.51 -8.43
C ASN A 506 22.27 20.83 -7.62
N HIS A 507 22.43 22.09 -7.18
CA HIS A 507 23.54 22.57 -6.32
C HIS A 507 24.94 22.13 -6.78
N GLU A 508 25.28 22.43 -8.03
CA GLU A 508 26.59 22.24 -8.69
C GLU A 508 27.07 20.79 -8.92
N GLN A 509 26.21 19.79 -8.74
CA GLN A 509 26.61 18.37 -8.83
C GLN A 509 26.40 17.72 -10.20
N PHE A 510 26.08 18.50 -11.24
CA PHE A 510 25.88 18.03 -12.61
C PHE A 510 26.87 18.71 -13.57
N GLY A 511 27.70 17.95 -14.27
CA GLY A 511 28.77 18.45 -15.12
C GLY A 511 28.48 18.34 -16.61
N SER A 512 29.34 18.94 -17.44
CA SER A 512 29.24 18.83 -18.91
C SER A 512 29.46 17.42 -19.44
N ARG A 513 30.04 16.51 -18.65
CA ARG A 513 30.20 15.08 -19.00
C ARG A 513 28.99 14.23 -18.65
N ASP A 514 28.04 14.81 -17.92
CA ASP A 514 26.84 14.14 -17.44
C ASP A 514 25.67 14.27 -18.43
N LEU A 515 25.86 15.02 -19.52
CA LEU A 515 24.90 15.17 -20.61
C LEU A 515 25.64 14.97 -21.95
N ASP A 516 25.26 13.92 -22.68
CA ASP A 516 25.86 13.55 -23.95
C ASP A 516 24.80 13.66 -25.06
N PRO A 517 24.76 14.78 -25.81
CA PRO A 517 23.73 15.05 -26.81
C PRO A 517 24.13 14.54 -28.20
N VAL A 518 23.15 14.03 -28.95
CA VAL A 518 23.24 13.78 -30.39
C VAL A 518 22.44 14.84 -31.12
N ILE A 519 23.09 15.53 -32.05
CA ILE A 519 22.46 16.55 -32.90
C ILE A 519 22.22 15.94 -34.28
N ASP A 520 20.97 15.95 -34.71
CA ASP A 520 20.56 15.55 -36.06
C ASP A 520 19.63 16.60 -36.67
N GLN A 521 19.82 16.91 -37.95
CA GLN A 521 19.02 17.87 -38.72
C GLN A 521 18.79 19.23 -38.02
N GLY A 522 19.77 19.72 -37.26
CA GLY A 522 19.70 21.01 -36.57
C GLY A 522 18.91 20.99 -35.25
N ALA A 523 18.64 19.82 -34.68
CA ALA A 523 18.02 19.67 -33.37
C ALA A 523 18.79 18.65 -32.51
N VAL A 524 18.75 18.81 -31.18
CA VAL A 524 19.19 17.76 -30.26
C VAL A 524 18.11 16.68 -30.22
N THR A 525 18.39 15.51 -30.79
CA THR A 525 17.40 14.42 -30.98
C THR A 525 17.57 13.29 -29.97
N GLU A 526 18.79 13.09 -29.45
CA GLU A 526 19.07 12.08 -28.44
C GLU A 526 19.92 12.66 -27.32
N VAL A 527 19.71 12.19 -26.09
CA VAL A 527 20.53 12.54 -24.93
C VAL A 527 20.79 11.29 -24.11
N THR A 528 22.06 11.07 -23.76
CA THR A 528 22.44 10.19 -22.65
C THR A 528 22.82 11.05 -21.45
N MET A 529 22.10 10.89 -20.35
CA MET A 529 22.27 11.65 -19.12
C MET A 529 22.76 10.73 -18.00
N ARG A 530 23.75 11.18 -17.23
CA ARG A 530 24.34 10.43 -16.12
C ARG A 530 24.01 11.11 -14.79
N LEU A 531 23.31 10.41 -13.91
CA LEU A 531 22.90 10.94 -12.60
C LEU A 531 23.67 10.27 -11.46
N ASN A 532 24.00 11.05 -10.42
CA ASN A 532 24.85 10.63 -9.30
C ASN A 532 24.09 10.43 -7.97
N GLY A 533 22.76 10.32 -8.01
CA GLY A 533 21.93 10.09 -6.82
C GLY A 533 21.44 11.36 -6.12
N ARG A 534 22.09 12.51 -6.36
CA ARG A 534 21.71 13.82 -5.79
C ARG A 534 21.08 14.76 -6.82
N SER A 535 21.44 14.61 -8.11
CA SER A 535 20.77 15.32 -9.20
C SER A 535 19.39 14.72 -9.48
N ARG A 536 18.34 15.34 -8.95
CA ARG A 536 16.94 14.88 -9.06
C ARG A 536 16.04 15.82 -9.87
N ASP A 537 16.49 17.04 -10.16
CA ASP A 537 15.75 17.96 -11.02
C ASP A 537 16.22 17.83 -12.48
N VAL A 538 15.40 17.20 -13.32
CA VAL A 538 15.63 17.06 -14.76
C VAL A 538 14.72 17.95 -15.60
N THR A 539 13.96 18.85 -14.96
CA THR A 539 13.05 19.76 -15.65
C THR A 539 13.72 20.66 -16.70
N PRO A 540 15.02 20.99 -16.64
CA PRO A 540 15.67 21.74 -17.72
C PRO A 540 15.64 21.06 -19.08
N LEU A 541 15.46 19.73 -19.16
CA LEU A 541 15.35 19.00 -20.43
C LEU A 541 14.24 19.54 -21.34
N ILE A 542 13.25 20.27 -20.80
CA ILE A 542 12.22 20.95 -21.58
C ILE A 542 12.78 21.93 -22.62
N GLY A 543 14.00 22.44 -22.45
CA GLY A 543 14.66 23.28 -23.44
C GLY A 543 15.10 22.54 -24.71
N LEU A 544 15.10 21.19 -24.72
CA LEU A 544 15.47 20.37 -25.86
C LEU A 544 14.22 19.91 -26.62
N ALA A 545 13.52 20.84 -27.26
CA ALA A 545 12.21 20.60 -27.90
C ALA A 545 12.22 19.51 -29.01
N GLY A 546 13.39 19.17 -29.55
CA GLY A 546 13.57 18.10 -30.55
C GLY A 546 13.89 16.72 -29.98
N LEU A 547 13.95 16.56 -28.65
CA LEU A 547 14.41 15.33 -28.00
C LEU A 547 13.43 14.17 -28.22
N ARG A 548 13.90 13.14 -28.92
CA ARG A 548 13.15 11.91 -29.24
C ARG A 548 13.64 10.70 -28.44
N LYS A 549 14.90 10.68 -28.02
CA LYS A 549 15.48 9.57 -27.26
C LYS A 549 16.20 10.05 -26.01
N LEU A 550 15.85 9.46 -24.87
CA LEU A 550 16.49 9.76 -23.59
C LEU A 550 16.99 8.48 -22.95
N THR A 551 18.28 8.44 -22.62
CA THR A 551 18.89 7.41 -21.78
C THR A 551 19.30 8.05 -20.46
N ILE A 552 18.84 7.50 -19.34
CA ILE A 552 19.22 7.92 -17.99
C ILE A 552 20.04 6.80 -17.35
N GLU A 553 21.33 7.05 -17.19
CA GLU A 553 22.28 6.16 -16.52
C GLU A 553 22.47 6.61 -15.07
N LEU A 554 22.43 5.67 -14.12
CA LEU A 554 22.82 5.94 -12.75
C LEU A 554 24.27 5.55 -12.51
N ASN A 555 24.96 6.33 -11.68
CA ASN A 555 26.23 5.92 -11.11
C ASN A 555 26.10 4.52 -10.46
N PRO A 556 27.00 3.55 -10.75
CA PRO A 556 26.96 2.21 -10.15
C PRO A 556 26.88 2.20 -8.62
N ALA A 557 27.40 3.23 -7.93
CA ALA A 557 27.29 3.39 -6.48
C ALA A 557 25.83 3.53 -5.97
N MET A 558 24.87 3.76 -6.87
CA MET A 558 23.43 3.90 -6.60
C MET A 558 22.61 2.68 -7.03
N ALA A 559 23.25 1.61 -7.52
CA ALA A 559 22.58 0.44 -8.08
C ALA A 559 21.53 -0.16 -7.13
N ASP A 560 21.84 -0.21 -5.83
CA ASP A 560 21.02 -0.89 -4.82
C ASP A 560 20.01 0.01 -4.09
N LYS A 561 19.97 1.31 -4.41
CA LYS A 561 19.10 2.27 -3.71
C LYS A 561 17.98 2.76 -4.62
N PRO A 562 16.71 2.77 -4.19
CA PRO A 562 15.64 3.42 -4.92
C PRO A 562 15.99 4.88 -5.24
N PHE A 563 15.73 5.28 -6.48
CA PHE A 563 16.06 6.60 -7.01
C PHE A 563 14.82 7.17 -7.69
N TRP A 564 14.14 8.02 -6.96
CA TRP A 564 12.93 8.67 -7.41
C TRP A 564 13.28 9.99 -8.10
N ILE A 565 12.65 10.21 -9.25
CA ILE A 565 12.82 11.42 -10.04
C ILE A 565 11.50 11.82 -10.68
N ASP A 566 11.23 13.12 -10.71
CA ASP A 566 10.09 13.68 -11.43
C ASP A 566 10.38 13.67 -12.94
N LEU A 567 9.68 12.80 -13.68
CA LEU A 567 9.78 12.70 -15.13
C LEU A 567 8.59 13.39 -15.84
N SER A 568 7.79 14.18 -15.13
CA SER A 568 6.65 14.89 -15.73
C SER A 568 7.03 15.80 -16.88
N VAL A 569 8.27 16.32 -16.88
CA VAL A 569 8.82 17.11 -17.99
C VAL A 569 8.79 16.37 -19.33
N LEU A 570 8.92 15.04 -19.32
CA LEU A 570 8.97 14.24 -20.55
C LEU A 570 7.68 14.37 -21.35
N THR A 571 6.53 14.55 -20.69
CA THR A 571 5.23 14.77 -21.35
C THR A 571 5.17 16.01 -22.24
N ARG A 572 6.15 16.92 -22.12
CA ARG A 572 6.28 18.14 -22.93
C ARG A 572 7.23 17.96 -24.11
N LEU A 573 7.82 16.79 -24.28
CA LEU A 573 8.80 16.48 -25.31
C LEU A 573 8.22 15.45 -26.30
N PRO A 574 8.63 15.47 -27.57
CA PRO A 574 8.24 14.45 -28.56
C PRO A 574 9.02 13.14 -28.36
N LEU A 575 9.10 12.65 -27.12
CA LEU A 575 9.90 11.50 -26.74
C LEU A 575 9.31 10.21 -27.35
N GLU A 576 10.15 9.44 -28.03
CA GLU A 576 9.83 8.17 -28.68
C GLU A 576 10.47 6.98 -27.96
N GLU A 577 11.66 7.16 -27.38
CA GLU A 577 12.40 6.12 -26.65
C GLU A 577 12.90 6.62 -25.29
N LEU A 578 12.64 5.84 -24.24
CA LEU A 578 13.16 6.07 -22.89
C LEU A 578 13.94 4.85 -22.41
N THR A 579 15.17 5.03 -21.97
CA THR A 579 15.95 3.99 -21.29
C THR A 579 16.30 4.47 -19.88
N CYS A 580 15.79 3.80 -18.85
CA CYS A 580 16.04 4.15 -17.45
C CYS A 580 15.72 2.98 -16.52
N ARG A 581 16.03 3.11 -15.22
CA ARG A 581 15.73 2.08 -14.23
C ARG A 581 14.23 2.03 -13.90
N ASP A 582 13.73 0.85 -13.55
CA ASP A 582 12.30 0.59 -13.33
C ASP A 582 11.67 1.45 -12.23
N ASP A 583 12.40 1.69 -11.14
CA ASP A 583 11.92 2.50 -10.02
C ASP A 583 11.67 3.98 -10.38
N MET A 584 12.36 4.51 -11.40
CA MET A 584 12.05 5.83 -11.96
C MET A 584 10.71 5.82 -12.71
N LEU A 585 10.31 4.68 -13.26
CA LEU A 585 9.08 4.55 -14.05
C LEU A 585 7.84 4.42 -13.16
N VAL A 586 7.93 3.69 -12.04
CA VAL A 586 6.76 3.34 -11.21
C VAL A 586 5.95 4.56 -10.76
N LYS A 587 6.60 5.64 -10.33
CA LYS A 587 5.90 6.89 -9.94
C LYS A 587 5.35 7.70 -11.10
N ASN A 588 5.99 7.56 -12.25
CA ASN A 588 5.63 8.30 -13.45
C ASN A 588 4.65 7.49 -14.32
N LEU A 589 4.18 6.32 -13.85
CA LEU A 589 3.28 5.44 -14.60
C LEU A 589 2.06 6.15 -15.20
N PRO A 590 1.29 6.99 -14.46
CA PRO A 590 0.14 7.66 -15.06
C PRO A 590 0.55 8.57 -16.23
N LEU A 591 1.67 9.29 -16.09
CA LEU A 591 2.18 10.20 -17.11
C LEU A 591 2.71 9.46 -18.33
N LEU A 592 3.47 8.40 -18.11
CA LEU A 592 4.13 7.64 -19.18
C LEU A 592 3.13 6.81 -19.99
N ARG A 593 2.04 6.34 -19.37
CA ARG A 593 0.95 5.64 -20.06
C ARG A 593 0.19 6.53 -21.03
N GLU A 594 0.07 7.81 -20.70
CA GLU A 594 -0.63 8.81 -21.51
C GLU A 594 0.33 9.57 -22.45
N HIS A 595 1.62 9.22 -22.47
CA HIS A 595 2.61 9.92 -23.28
C HIS A 595 2.34 9.72 -24.78
N PRO A 596 2.11 10.80 -25.56
CA PRO A 596 1.51 10.69 -26.89
C PRO A 596 2.39 10.00 -27.93
N THR A 597 3.71 10.10 -27.80
CA THR A 597 4.68 9.62 -28.79
C THR A 597 5.59 8.50 -28.29
N LEU A 598 5.48 8.07 -27.03
CA LEU A 598 6.43 7.13 -26.42
C LEU A 598 6.18 5.72 -26.94
N LYS A 599 7.14 5.17 -27.68
CA LYS A 599 7.03 3.86 -28.35
C LYS A 599 7.81 2.78 -27.61
N LEU A 600 9.01 3.11 -27.13
CA LEU A 600 9.91 2.14 -26.51
C LEU A 600 10.34 2.56 -25.12
N ILE A 601 10.34 1.60 -24.20
CA ILE A 601 10.98 1.70 -22.89
C ILE A 601 11.95 0.54 -22.73
N ASN A 602 13.22 0.82 -22.43
CA ASN A 602 14.27 -0.19 -22.27
C ASN A 602 14.32 -1.21 -23.43
N GLY A 603 14.12 -0.71 -24.66
CA GLY A 603 14.12 -1.52 -25.90
C GLY A 603 12.87 -2.38 -26.14
N LYS A 604 11.83 -2.27 -25.31
CA LYS A 604 10.55 -2.98 -25.47
C LYS A 604 9.41 -2.00 -25.73
N ALA A 605 8.28 -2.48 -26.28
CA ALA A 605 7.09 -1.67 -26.48
C ALA A 605 6.64 -1.02 -25.16
N ALA A 606 6.46 0.30 -25.15
CA ALA A 606 6.19 1.08 -23.94
C ALA A 606 4.91 0.61 -23.23
N GLY A 607 3.83 0.36 -23.98
CA GLY A 607 2.56 -0.14 -23.42
C GLY A 607 2.73 -1.47 -22.66
N ASP A 608 3.41 -2.45 -23.28
CA ASP A 608 3.67 -3.74 -22.66
C ASP A 608 4.60 -3.62 -21.44
N TYR A 609 5.62 -2.75 -21.52
CA TYR A 609 6.55 -2.54 -20.41
C TYR A 609 5.84 -1.95 -19.18
N LEU A 610 5.03 -0.90 -19.39
CA LEU A 610 4.29 -0.20 -18.33
C LEU A 610 3.15 -1.03 -17.74
N ALA A 611 2.61 -2.00 -18.48
CA ALA A 611 1.63 -2.94 -17.97
C ALA A 611 2.27 -3.98 -17.03
N ASN A 612 3.47 -4.45 -17.35
CA ASN A 612 4.19 -5.44 -16.54
C ASN A 612 4.80 -4.85 -15.26
N LEU A 613 5.15 -3.55 -15.27
CA LEU A 613 5.64 -2.84 -14.08
C LEU A 613 4.63 -2.78 -12.92
N THR A 614 3.32 -2.91 -13.18
CA THR A 614 2.29 -2.94 -12.13
C THR A 614 2.09 -4.29 -11.46
N GLY A 615 2.78 -5.34 -11.94
CA GLY A 615 2.70 -6.69 -11.37
C GLY A 615 3.81 -7.04 -10.37
N HIS A 616 4.65 -6.07 -9.99
CA HIS A 616 5.81 -6.27 -9.12
C HIS A 616 5.71 -5.50 -7.81
#